data_AF-A0A2U9B4S1-F1
#
_entry.id   AF-A0A2U9B4S1-F1
#
_cell.length_a   1.000
_cell.length_b   1.000
_cell.length_c   1.000
_cell.angle_alpha   90.00
_cell.angle_beta   90.00
_cell.angle_gamma   90.00
#
_symmetry.space_group_name_H-M   'P 1'
#
loop_
_entity.id
_entity.type
_entity.pdbx_description
1 polymer ?
#
loop_
_entity_poly.entity_id
_entity_poly.type
_entity_poly.pdbx_seq_one_letter_code
_entity_poly.pdbx_strand_id
1 'polypeptide(L)'
;MFPDEVDTPLDSAARIRFQRYRGLKSFRSSPWDPMENLPLNYSRIFQFQNFDRTRHRILAEAAAEDEGAMVGWYVTLHIMDVPFSVMESVQSGKPLVLVSLLPHEQKMSVMHVLVRRHPSNTEPIKSKEELVFHCGFRRFRASPIFSQHTSADKHKMERFLRPDAPTVVSVYAPITFSPAGVLLFKQKDDGIQDLVATGSVLSCDPRRVVLKRIVVSGHPFKINRRSAVVRYMFFNRDDIMWFKPVELRTKWGRRGHIKEALGTHGHMKCVFDNQLRSQDTVMMNLFKRVYPRWTYDPYVPLSLPWVKREVTVVLDDSDME
;
A
#
# COMPACT_ATOMS: atom_id res chain seq x y z
N MET A 1 -18.34 2.23 -11.63
CA MET A 1 -17.03 1.67 -11.23
C MET A 1 -17.15 1.06 -9.83
N PHE A 2 -16.71 -0.18 -9.63
CA PHE A 2 -16.91 -0.95 -8.39
C PHE A 2 -15.60 -1.08 -7.60
N PRO A 3 -15.35 -0.21 -6.60
CA PRO A 3 -14.08 -0.24 -5.87
C PRO A 3 -14.07 -1.40 -4.85
N ASP A 4 -13.19 -2.38 -5.10
CA ASP A 4 -12.90 -3.53 -4.23
C ASP A 4 -13.94 -4.66 -4.19
N GLU A 5 -14.92 -4.67 -5.08
CA GLU A 5 -15.84 -5.81 -5.26
C GLU A 5 -15.05 -7.05 -5.73
N VAL A 6 -15.39 -8.21 -5.15
CA VAL A 6 -14.78 -9.50 -5.46
C VAL A 6 -15.88 -10.55 -5.44
N ASP A 7 -15.94 -11.36 -6.49
CA ASP A 7 -16.88 -12.47 -6.58
C ASP A 7 -16.50 -13.57 -5.60
N THR A 8 -17.51 -14.19 -4.99
CA THR A 8 -17.28 -15.37 -4.17
C THR A 8 -16.92 -16.56 -5.06
N PRO A 9 -15.89 -17.34 -4.67
CA PRO A 9 -15.53 -18.52 -5.45
C PRO A 9 -16.65 -19.57 -5.38
N LEU A 10 -16.90 -20.22 -6.52
CA LEU A 10 -17.79 -21.38 -6.60
C LEU A 10 -17.06 -22.67 -6.16
N ASP A 11 -15.78 -22.79 -6.50
CA ASP A 11 -15.00 -24.02 -6.32
C ASP A 11 -14.43 -24.21 -4.90
N SER A 12 -14.53 -23.18 -4.05
CA SER A 12 -13.99 -23.24 -2.68
C SER A 12 -14.90 -22.52 -1.69
N ALA A 13 -14.94 -23.01 -0.45
CA ALA A 13 -15.73 -22.37 0.59
C ALA A 13 -15.22 -20.94 0.88
N ALA A 14 -16.13 -19.97 0.92
CA ALA A 14 -15.78 -18.56 1.13
C ALA A 14 -15.08 -18.34 2.49
N ARG A 15 -15.43 -19.12 3.52
CA ARG A 15 -14.75 -19.09 4.83
C ARG A 15 -13.28 -19.46 4.75
N ILE A 16 -12.90 -20.36 3.83
CA ILE A 16 -11.50 -20.75 3.60
C ILE A 16 -10.81 -19.65 2.80
N ARG A 17 -11.42 -19.20 1.70
CA ARG A 17 -10.88 -18.14 0.83
C ARG A 17 -10.60 -16.84 1.59
N PHE A 18 -11.48 -16.48 2.52
CA PHE A 18 -11.44 -15.24 3.30
C PHE A 18 -11.11 -15.47 4.78
N GLN A 19 -10.50 -16.59 5.15
CA GLN A 19 -10.21 -16.95 6.55
C GLN A 19 -9.45 -15.87 7.35
N ARG A 20 -8.54 -15.13 6.68
CA ARG A 20 -7.75 -14.05 7.30
C ARG A 20 -8.48 -12.70 7.36
N TYR A 21 -9.73 -12.64 6.90
CA TYR A 21 -10.51 -11.42 6.92
C TYR A 21 -11.47 -11.40 8.10
N ARG A 22 -11.74 -10.20 8.62
CA ARG A 22 -12.77 -9.96 9.63
C ARG A 22 -13.68 -8.80 9.23
N GLY A 23 -14.92 -8.86 9.68
CA GLY A 23 -15.85 -7.73 9.59
C GLY A 23 -15.48 -6.65 10.61
N LEU A 24 -15.69 -5.39 10.25
CA LEU A 24 -15.62 -4.26 11.17
C LEU A 24 -16.96 -3.52 11.13
N LYS A 25 -17.52 -3.22 12.31
CA LYS A 25 -18.74 -2.40 12.41
C LYS A 25 -18.51 -0.98 11.88
N SER A 26 -17.34 -0.42 12.17
CA SER A 26 -16.93 0.88 11.68
C SER A 26 -15.45 0.89 11.40
N PHE A 27 -15.07 1.27 10.18
CA PHE A 27 -13.66 1.41 9.82
C PHE A 27 -12.95 2.49 10.65
N ARG A 28 -13.67 3.46 11.21
CA ARG A 28 -13.06 4.54 12.00
C ARG A 28 -12.93 4.16 13.48
N SER A 29 -14.00 3.63 14.07
CA SER A 29 -14.09 3.44 15.53
C SER A 29 -13.82 2.02 16.01
N SER A 30 -13.96 0.99 15.18
CA SER A 30 -13.62 -0.38 15.61
C SER A 30 -12.10 -0.51 15.80
N PRO A 31 -11.62 -1.03 16.94
CA PRO A 31 -10.18 -1.14 17.19
C PRO A 31 -9.54 -2.17 16.26
N TRP A 32 -8.25 -2.00 15.99
CA TRP A 32 -7.40 -2.99 15.34
C TRP A 32 -6.03 -2.96 16.00
N ASP A 33 -5.62 -4.08 16.60
CA ASP A 33 -4.33 -4.15 17.31
C ASP A 33 -3.14 -4.12 16.31
N PRO A 34 -2.23 -3.13 16.40
CA PRO A 34 -1.03 -3.06 15.59
C PRO A 34 -0.01 -4.18 15.82
N MET A 35 -0.12 -4.98 16.89
CA MET A 35 0.80 -6.08 17.20
C MET A 35 0.20 -7.47 16.91
N GLU A 36 -1.03 -7.51 16.42
CA GLU A 36 -1.71 -8.75 16.04
C GLU A 36 -1.18 -9.30 14.70
N ASN A 37 -0.93 -10.62 14.64
CA ASN A 37 -0.61 -11.36 13.41
C ASN A 37 0.57 -10.79 12.58
N LEU A 38 1.65 -10.37 13.25
CA LEU A 38 2.83 -9.81 12.60
C LEU A 38 3.56 -10.84 11.72
N PRO A 39 4.06 -10.45 10.53
CA PRO A 39 4.86 -11.33 9.69
C PRO A 39 6.26 -11.51 10.27
N LEU A 40 6.95 -12.60 9.93
CA LEU A 40 8.32 -12.88 10.40
C LEU A 40 9.29 -11.72 10.16
N ASN A 41 9.15 -11.02 9.03
CA ASN A 41 10.01 -9.87 8.68
C ASN A 41 9.95 -8.72 9.71
N TYR A 42 8.88 -8.60 10.48
CA TYR A 42 8.78 -7.59 11.53
C TYR A 42 9.74 -7.84 12.71
N SER A 43 10.28 -9.05 12.86
CA SER A 43 11.33 -9.34 13.85
C SER A 43 12.69 -8.76 13.47
N ARG A 44 12.89 -8.40 12.18
CA ARG A 44 14.18 -7.95 11.63
C ARG A 44 14.31 -6.44 11.51
N ILE A 45 13.22 -5.71 11.78
CA ILE A 45 13.16 -4.26 11.61
C ILE A 45 13.32 -3.54 12.94
N PHE A 46 13.82 -2.32 12.86
CA PHE A 46 13.93 -1.42 13.99
C PHE A 46 12.65 -0.62 14.16
N GLN A 47 12.20 -0.49 15.42
CA GLN A 47 11.04 0.30 15.80
C GLN A 47 11.48 1.40 16.77
N PHE A 48 11.07 2.63 16.49
CA PHE A 48 11.22 3.74 17.43
C PHE A 48 10.11 3.72 18.48
N GLN A 49 10.45 4.08 19.72
CA GLN A 49 9.43 4.39 20.73
C GLN A 49 8.67 5.67 20.37
N ASN A 50 9.39 6.71 19.93
CA ASN A 50 8.82 7.95 19.42
C ASN A 50 9.74 8.51 18.31
N PHE A 51 9.32 8.33 17.05
CA PHE A 51 10.12 8.73 15.88
C PHE A 51 10.42 10.22 15.86
N ASP A 52 9.43 11.08 16.08
CA ASP A 52 9.62 12.53 16.01
C ASP A 52 10.54 13.04 17.11
N ARG A 53 10.41 12.54 18.34
CA ARG A 53 11.32 12.93 19.43
C ARG A 53 12.77 12.52 19.13
N THR A 54 12.98 11.29 18.69
CA THR A 54 14.33 10.81 18.33
C THR A 54 14.91 11.60 17.15
N ARG A 55 14.09 11.92 16.14
CA ARG A 55 14.49 12.76 15.00
C ARG A 55 14.97 14.14 15.43
N HIS A 56 14.17 14.87 16.21
CA HIS A 56 14.56 16.23 16.64
C HIS A 56 15.83 16.20 17.48
N ARG A 57 15.99 15.20 18.35
CA ARG A 57 17.20 15.04 19.14
C ARG A 57 18.43 14.82 18.26
N ILE A 58 18.38 13.84 17.35
CA ILE A 58 19.51 13.50 16.47
C ILE A 58 19.91 14.68 15.58
N LEU A 59 18.93 15.39 15.02
CA LEU A 59 19.21 16.56 14.18
C LEU A 59 19.80 17.73 14.98
N ALA A 60 19.37 17.92 16.23
CA ALA A 60 19.94 18.95 17.10
C ALA A 60 21.36 18.60 17.56
N GLU A 61 21.61 17.33 17.89
CA GLU A 61 22.95 16.81 18.23
C GLU A 61 23.91 16.98 17.04
N ALA A 62 23.49 16.55 15.83
CA ALA A 62 24.32 16.67 14.63
C ALA A 62 24.59 18.13 14.20
N ALA A 63 23.71 19.07 14.56
CA ALA A 63 23.90 20.49 14.27
C ALA A 63 24.83 21.19 15.29
N ALA A 64 25.01 20.61 16.47
CA ALA A 64 25.87 21.13 17.53
C ALA A 64 27.25 20.43 17.57
N GLU A 65 27.46 19.42 16.73
CA GLU A 65 28.70 18.66 16.65
C GLU A 65 29.76 19.46 15.88
N ASP A 66 30.71 20.03 16.62
CA ASP A 66 31.88 20.76 16.07
C ASP A 66 33.14 19.87 16.00
N GLU A 67 33.01 18.56 16.22
CA GLU A 67 34.13 17.62 16.18
C GLU A 67 34.28 16.99 14.80
N GLY A 68 35.45 17.19 14.16
CA GLY A 68 35.83 16.50 12.92
C GLY A 68 36.29 17.43 11.80
N ALA A 69 36.17 16.94 10.56
CA ALA A 69 36.51 17.71 9.37
C ALA A 69 35.44 18.77 9.11
N MET A 70 35.85 20.04 9.12
CA MET A 70 34.94 21.18 8.95
C MET A 70 34.57 21.42 7.48
N VAL A 71 33.44 22.09 7.27
CA VAL A 71 32.96 22.45 5.94
C VAL A 71 34.00 23.29 5.19
N GLY A 72 34.29 22.92 3.95
CA GLY A 72 35.23 23.63 3.07
C GLY A 72 36.64 23.04 3.03
N TRP A 73 36.95 22.06 3.88
CA TRP A 73 38.27 21.41 3.87
C TRP A 73 38.40 20.43 2.71
N TYR A 74 39.57 20.42 2.07
CA TYR A 74 39.95 19.36 1.14
C TYR A 74 40.45 18.15 1.94
N VAL A 75 39.70 17.05 1.90
CA VAL A 75 39.97 15.86 2.70
C VAL A 75 40.20 14.64 1.81
N THR A 76 40.99 13.69 2.31
CA THR A 76 41.14 12.35 1.72
C THR A 76 40.47 11.34 2.64
N LEU A 77 39.52 10.57 2.12
CA LEU A 77 38.77 9.57 2.88
C LEU A 77 39.28 8.16 2.55
N HIS A 78 39.67 7.42 3.58
CA HIS A 78 40.03 6.00 3.46
C HIS A 78 38.84 5.14 3.88
N ILE A 79 38.17 4.52 2.90
CA ILE A 79 36.97 3.70 3.11
C ILE A 79 37.33 2.23 2.96
N MET A 80 36.90 1.39 3.89
CA MET A 80 37.11 -0.05 3.86
C MET A 80 36.10 -0.75 2.95
N ASP A 81 36.50 -1.87 2.35
CA ASP A 81 35.63 -2.80 1.62
C ASP A 81 34.80 -2.17 0.47
N VAL A 82 35.40 -1.24 -0.28
CA VAL A 82 34.76 -0.64 -1.46
C VAL A 82 34.84 -1.59 -2.66
N PRO A 83 33.72 -1.94 -3.31
CA PRO A 83 33.73 -2.79 -4.50
C PRO A 83 34.47 -2.15 -5.68
N PHE A 84 35.16 -2.96 -6.47
CA PHE A 84 35.89 -2.50 -7.66
C PHE A 84 35.00 -1.79 -8.70
N SER A 85 33.73 -2.18 -8.80
CA SER A 85 32.75 -1.54 -9.69
C SER A 85 32.54 -0.05 -9.41
N VAL A 86 32.79 0.42 -8.18
CA VAL A 86 32.74 1.84 -7.84
C VAL A 86 33.91 2.59 -8.50
N MET A 87 35.10 1.99 -8.49
CA MET A 87 36.29 2.57 -9.13
C MET A 87 36.10 2.68 -10.65
N GLU A 88 35.59 1.63 -11.29
CA GLU A 88 35.25 1.66 -12.73
C GLU A 88 34.22 2.74 -13.05
N SER A 89 33.20 2.89 -12.21
CA SER A 89 32.19 3.94 -12.37
C SER A 89 32.80 5.34 -12.33
N VAL A 90 33.71 5.60 -11.40
CA VAL A 90 34.41 6.89 -11.30
C VAL A 90 35.31 7.13 -12.51
N GLN A 91 36.07 6.11 -12.96
CA GLN A 91 36.90 6.19 -14.16
C GLN A 91 36.07 6.43 -15.44
N SER A 92 34.84 5.92 -15.50
CA SER A 92 33.89 6.20 -16.59
C SER A 92 33.32 7.64 -16.58
N GLY A 93 33.73 8.49 -15.63
CA GLY A 93 33.31 9.88 -15.52
C GLY A 93 32.03 10.12 -14.74
N LYS A 94 31.50 9.11 -14.02
CA LYS A 94 30.31 9.29 -13.18
C LYS A 94 30.69 9.95 -11.84
N PRO A 95 29.93 10.95 -11.36
CA PRO A 95 30.22 11.61 -10.11
C PRO A 95 30.00 10.67 -8.93
N LEU A 96 30.93 10.70 -7.97
CA LEU A 96 30.80 10.03 -6.69
C LEU A 96 30.44 11.06 -5.62
N VAL A 97 29.30 10.87 -4.97
CA VAL A 97 28.84 11.71 -3.86
C VAL A 97 28.78 10.85 -2.61
N LEU A 98 29.42 11.31 -1.55
CA LEU A 98 29.45 10.65 -0.25
C LEU A 98 28.67 11.47 0.76
N VAL A 99 27.91 10.79 1.61
CA VAL A 99 27.07 11.42 2.64
C VAL A 99 27.27 10.65 3.94
N SER A 100 27.55 11.38 5.01
CA SER A 100 27.61 10.79 6.36
C SER A 100 26.21 10.42 6.83
N LEU A 101 26.05 9.22 7.37
CA LEU A 101 24.77 8.72 7.85
C LEU A 101 24.50 9.18 9.27
N LEU A 102 23.26 9.58 9.54
CA LEU A 102 22.83 9.89 10.89
C LEU A 102 22.69 8.61 11.75
N PRO A 103 22.76 8.72 13.09
CA PRO A 103 22.50 7.61 13.99
C PRO A 103 21.22 6.86 13.64
N HIS A 104 21.34 5.54 13.50
CA HIS A 104 20.26 4.60 13.13
C HIS A 104 19.79 4.59 11.68
N GLU A 105 20.31 5.43 10.77
CA GLU A 105 19.89 5.39 9.36
C GLU A 105 20.32 4.11 8.61
N GLN A 106 21.34 3.42 9.11
CA GLN A 106 21.75 2.11 8.59
C GLN A 106 20.73 0.99 8.89
N LYS A 107 19.84 1.18 9.87
CA LYS A 107 18.88 0.15 10.29
C LYS A 107 17.66 0.14 9.36
N MET A 108 17.11 -1.05 9.14
CA MET A 108 15.89 -1.23 8.34
C MET A 108 14.63 -0.97 9.17
N SER A 109 13.63 -0.29 8.60
CA SER A 109 12.30 -0.14 9.19
C SER A 109 11.20 -0.16 8.12
N VAL A 110 9.94 0.05 8.55
CA VAL A 110 8.84 0.34 7.63
C VAL A 110 8.78 1.85 7.44
N MET A 111 9.23 2.31 6.27
CA MET A 111 9.21 3.72 5.91
C MET A 111 7.89 4.07 5.22
N HIS A 112 7.32 5.22 5.59
CA HIS A 112 6.15 5.81 5.00
C HIS A 112 6.52 7.09 4.26
N VAL A 113 6.13 7.16 2.99
CA VAL A 113 6.33 8.31 2.12
C VAL A 113 4.99 8.84 1.70
N LEU A 114 4.80 10.16 1.79
CA LEU A 114 3.62 10.82 1.24
C LEU A 114 3.94 11.28 -0.18
N VAL A 115 3.22 10.75 -1.16
CA VAL A 115 3.43 11.07 -2.58
C VAL A 115 2.17 11.56 -3.26
N ARG A 116 2.37 12.38 -4.29
CA ARG A 116 1.37 12.71 -5.31
C ARG A 116 1.83 12.17 -6.65
N ARG A 117 0.89 11.65 -7.42
CA ARG A 117 1.15 11.18 -8.77
C ARG A 117 1.57 12.36 -9.65
N HIS A 118 2.59 12.15 -10.48
CA HIS A 118 3.05 13.15 -11.41
C HIS A 118 2.06 13.23 -12.61
N PRO A 119 1.60 14.41 -13.03
CA PRO A 119 0.59 14.55 -14.09
C PRO A 119 1.01 13.99 -15.45
N SER A 120 2.33 13.90 -15.72
CA SER A 120 2.82 13.39 -17.00
C SER A 120 2.57 11.89 -17.21
N ASN A 121 2.35 11.14 -16.14
CA ASN A 121 2.21 9.70 -16.21
C ASN A 121 0.74 9.28 -16.00
N THR A 122 0.07 8.89 -17.09
CA THR A 122 -1.32 8.42 -17.10
C THR A 122 -1.46 6.90 -16.92
N GLU A 123 -0.36 6.14 -16.89
CA GLU A 123 -0.38 4.69 -16.70
C GLU A 123 -0.86 4.29 -15.29
N PRO A 124 -1.78 3.30 -15.17
CA PRO A 124 -2.26 2.84 -13.88
C PRO A 124 -1.21 2.00 -13.17
N ILE A 125 -0.74 2.46 -12.02
CA ILE A 125 0.34 1.79 -11.27
C ILE A 125 -0.25 0.99 -10.13
N LYS A 126 0.03 -0.32 -10.12
CA LYS A 126 -0.55 -1.25 -9.17
C LYS A 126 0.24 -1.25 -7.87
N SER A 127 -0.49 -1.43 -6.77
CA SER A 127 0.12 -1.68 -5.46
C SER A 127 0.89 -3.00 -5.49
N LYS A 128 2.09 -3.02 -4.89
CA LYS A 128 3.08 -4.13 -4.92
C LYS A 128 3.82 -4.34 -6.24
N GLU A 129 3.68 -3.43 -7.19
CA GLU A 129 4.57 -3.35 -8.35
C GLU A 129 5.95 -2.85 -7.90
N GLU A 130 7.03 -3.30 -8.54
CA GLU A 130 8.38 -2.82 -8.26
C GLU A 130 8.53 -1.38 -8.76
N LEU A 131 9.03 -0.50 -7.89
CA LEU A 131 9.32 0.90 -8.20
C LEU A 131 10.75 1.21 -7.78
N VAL A 132 11.36 2.15 -8.50
CA VAL A 132 12.66 2.73 -8.15
C VAL A 132 12.40 3.94 -7.26
N PHE A 133 12.96 3.91 -6.06
CA PHE A 133 12.86 4.98 -5.07
C PHE A 133 14.14 5.81 -5.11
N HIS A 134 13.99 7.12 -5.25
CA HIS A 134 15.03 8.07 -4.88
C HIS A 134 14.54 8.76 -3.60
N CYS A 135 15.15 8.45 -2.46
CA CYS A 135 14.77 8.94 -1.14
C CYS A 135 15.95 9.68 -0.52
N GLY A 136 15.94 11.01 -0.58
CA GLY A 136 17.13 11.82 -0.29
C GLY A 136 18.29 11.39 -1.19
N PHE A 137 19.39 10.96 -0.57
CA PHE A 137 20.58 10.46 -1.28
C PHE A 137 20.55 8.96 -1.59
N ARG A 138 19.53 8.23 -1.14
CA ARG A 138 19.43 6.77 -1.34
C ARG A 138 18.65 6.45 -2.61
N ARG A 139 19.16 5.49 -3.38
CA ARG A 139 18.47 4.90 -4.53
C ARG A 139 18.30 3.41 -4.27
N PHE A 140 17.09 2.88 -4.48
CA PHE A 140 16.83 1.45 -4.30
C PHE A 140 15.56 1.03 -5.05
N ARG A 141 15.39 -0.27 -5.26
CA ARG A 141 14.16 -0.86 -5.80
C ARG A 141 13.37 -1.52 -4.68
N ALA A 142 12.05 -1.38 -4.72
CA ALA A 142 11.17 -2.06 -3.79
C ALA A 142 9.72 -2.10 -4.28
N SER A 143 8.93 -3.02 -3.73
CA SER A 143 7.50 -3.17 -4.00
C SER A 143 6.65 -2.61 -2.86
N PRO A 144 6.20 -1.36 -2.93
CA PRO A 144 5.45 -0.73 -1.85
C PRO A 144 3.98 -1.15 -1.82
N ILE A 145 3.33 -0.84 -0.69
CA ILE A 145 1.87 -0.82 -0.59
C ILE A 145 1.36 0.62 -0.53
N PHE A 146 0.25 0.87 -1.21
CA PHE A 146 -0.42 2.17 -1.23
C PHE A 146 -1.56 2.21 -0.22
N SER A 147 -1.72 3.36 0.46
CA SER A 147 -2.76 3.58 1.46
C SER A 147 -3.25 5.02 1.48
N GLN A 148 -4.46 5.22 1.97
CA GLN A 148 -5.01 6.57 2.14
C GLN A 148 -4.24 7.38 3.18
N HIS A 149 -4.08 8.67 2.91
CA HIS A 149 -3.57 9.63 3.88
C HIS A 149 -4.73 10.14 4.75
N THR A 150 -4.87 9.59 5.95
CA THR A 150 -5.90 9.95 6.94
C THR A 150 -5.25 10.11 8.31
N SER A 151 -5.90 10.86 9.22
CA SER A 151 -5.48 11.00 10.63
C SER A 151 -5.91 9.84 11.54
N ALA A 152 -6.72 8.91 11.03
CA ALA A 152 -7.12 7.71 11.76
C ALA A 152 -5.94 6.72 11.94
N ASP A 153 -6.10 5.78 12.86
CA ASP A 153 -5.16 4.68 13.14
C ASP A 153 -5.11 3.62 12.03
N LYS A 154 -6.25 3.40 11.36
CA LYS A 154 -6.42 2.44 10.27
C LYS A 154 -6.47 3.18 8.94
N HIS A 155 -5.72 2.68 7.96
CA HIS A 155 -5.65 3.25 6.62
C HIS A 155 -6.12 2.24 5.59
N LYS A 156 -7.06 2.64 4.73
CA LYS A 156 -7.52 1.79 3.64
C LYS A 156 -6.40 1.63 2.62
N MET A 157 -6.10 0.39 2.26
CA MET A 157 -5.19 0.07 1.16
C MET A 157 -5.82 0.49 -0.17
N GLU A 158 -5.04 1.18 -1.00
CA GLU A 158 -5.42 1.46 -2.38
C GLU A 158 -4.77 0.43 -3.32
N ARG A 159 -5.53 -0.04 -4.31
CA ARG A 159 -5.03 -1.01 -5.30
C ARG A 159 -4.16 -0.36 -6.37
N PHE A 160 -4.40 0.92 -6.62
CA PHE A 160 -3.71 1.73 -7.62
C PHE A 160 -3.30 3.07 -7.02
N LEU A 161 -2.26 3.68 -7.59
CA LEU A 161 -1.87 5.04 -7.23
C LEU A 161 -2.92 6.04 -7.73
N ARG A 162 -3.53 6.79 -6.81
CA ARG A 162 -4.59 7.76 -7.14
C ARG A 162 -4.00 8.99 -7.84
N PRO A 163 -4.61 9.48 -8.93
CA PRO A 163 -4.18 10.71 -9.59
C PRO A 163 -4.51 11.97 -8.77
N ASP A 164 -5.71 12.03 -8.20
CA ASP A 164 -6.27 13.30 -7.67
C ASP A 164 -6.00 13.53 -6.18
N ALA A 165 -5.30 12.61 -5.52
CA ALA A 165 -5.15 12.66 -4.07
C ALA A 165 -3.81 12.13 -3.59
N PRO A 166 -3.22 12.75 -2.54
CA PRO A 166 -2.01 12.23 -1.94
C PRO A 166 -2.25 10.82 -1.40
N THR A 167 -1.23 9.98 -1.56
CA THR A 167 -1.24 8.57 -1.21
C THR A 167 -0.01 8.27 -0.37
N VAL A 168 -0.19 7.50 0.70
CA VAL A 168 0.93 7.04 1.54
C VAL A 168 1.45 5.72 1.01
N VAL A 169 2.73 5.71 0.67
CA VAL A 169 3.49 4.57 0.15
C VAL A 169 4.28 3.99 1.31
N SER A 170 4.06 2.71 1.63
CA SER A 170 4.73 2.03 2.74
C SER A 170 5.61 0.90 2.22
N VAL A 171 6.86 0.85 2.69
CA VAL A 171 7.87 -0.08 2.17
C VAL A 171 8.90 -0.41 3.25
N TYR A 172 9.55 -1.58 3.15
CA TYR A 172 10.74 -1.83 3.96
C TYR A 172 11.92 -1.13 3.32
N ALA A 173 12.55 -0.22 4.06
CA ALA A 173 13.71 0.54 3.59
C ALA A 173 14.58 0.96 4.80
N PRO A 174 15.85 1.32 4.57
CA PRO A 174 16.68 1.95 5.58
C PRO A 174 16.00 3.21 6.11
N ILE A 175 16.12 3.44 7.42
CA ILE A 175 15.55 4.62 8.06
C ILE A 175 16.17 5.87 7.44
N THR A 176 15.33 6.81 7.04
CA THR A 176 15.74 8.15 6.58
C THR A 176 14.94 9.15 7.38
N PHE A 177 15.61 10.11 8.02
CA PHE A 177 14.93 11.13 8.79
C PHE A 177 14.29 12.19 7.86
N SER A 178 13.07 12.62 8.22
CA SER A 178 12.39 13.72 7.53
C SER A 178 13.02 15.06 7.95
N PRO A 179 13.11 16.08 7.08
CA PRO A 179 12.58 16.17 5.72
C PRO A 179 13.54 15.57 4.67
N ALA A 180 13.05 14.61 3.88
CA ALA A 180 13.74 14.10 2.71
C ALA A 180 12.78 14.02 1.53
N GLY A 181 13.16 14.61 0.40
CA GLY A 181 12.41 14.51 -0.86
C GLY A 181 12.43 13.09 -1.39
N VAL A 182 11.30 12.65 -1.95
CA VAL A 182 11.16 11.32 -2.54
C VAL A 182 10.61 11.41 -3.95
N LEU A 183 11.27 10.72 -4.87
CA LEU A 183 10.80 10.50 -6.23
C LEU A 183 10.59 8.99 -6.43
N LEU A 184 9.50 8.65 -7.12
CA LEU A 184 9.21 7.29 -7.54
C LEU A 184 9.30 7.22 -9.05
N PHE A 185 10.05 6.26 -9.54
CA PHE A 185 10.14 5.93 -10.96
C PHE A 185 9.64 4.52 -11.22
N LYS A 186 9.08 4.32 -12.40
CA LYS A 186 8.80 2.99 -12.94
C LYS A 186 9.79 2.72 -14.06
N GLN A 187 10.51 1.61 -13.96
CA GLN A 187 11.40 1.15 -15.01
C GLN A 187 10.56 0.42 -16.06
N LYS A 188 10.65 0.85 -17.32
CA LYS A 188 10.07 0.17 -18.47
C LYS A 188 11.01 -0.95 -18.96
N ASP A 189 10.47 -1.84 -19.79
CA ASP A 189 11.24 -2.97 -20.36
C ASP A 189 12.46 -2.49 -21.17
N ASP A 190 12.35 -1.29 -21.75
CA ASP A 190 13.44 -0.64 -22.50
C ASP A 190 14.55 -0.06 -21.60
N GLY A 191 14.44 -0.15 -20.27
CA GLY A 191 15.42 0.41 -19.32
C GLY A 191 15.29 1.91 -19.04
N ILE A 192 14.33 2.60 -19.67
CA ILE A 192 13.99 4.00 -19.36
C ILE A 192 13.21 4.06 -18.04
N GLN A 193 13.51 5.06 -17.21
CA GLN A 193 12.82 5.31 -15.94
C GLN A 193 11.86 6.48 -16.08
N ASP A 194 10.56 6.22 -15.96
CA ASP A 194 9.52 7.24 -16.03
C ASP A 194 9.15 7.73 -14.63
N LEU A 195 9.10 9.05 -14.46
CA LEU A 195 8.67 9.67 -13.21
C LEU A 195 7.19 9.39 -12.97
N VAL A 196 6.91 8.70 -11.87
CA VAL A 196 5.57 8.28 -11.46
C VAL A 196 4.96 9.26 -10.47
N ALA A 197 5.75 9.63 -9.47
CA ALA A 197 5.26 10.37 -8.31
C ALA A 197 6.37 11.14 -7.63
N THR A 198 5.98 12.24 -7.02
CA THR A 198 6.85 13.11 -6.23
C THR A 198 6.28 13.27 -4.83
N GLY A 199 7.14 13.42 -3.84
CA GLY A 199 6.71 13.42 -2.45
C GLY A 199 7.83 13.65 -1.45
N SER A 200 7.56 13.29 -0.22
CA SER A 200 8.51 13.40 0.89
C SER A 200 8.32 12.29 1.91
N VAL A 201 9.38 12.01 2.67
CA VAL A 201 9.33 11.07 3.79
C VAL A 201 8.40 11.61 4.88
N LEU A 202 7.39 10.82 5.23
CA LEU A 202 6.42 11.13 6.27
C LEU A 202 6.94 10.68 7.65
N SER A 203 7.18 9.38 7.81
CA SER A 203 7.65 8.79 9.07
C SER A 203 8.18 7.37 8.87
N CYS A 204 8.92 6.85 9.84
CA CYS A 204 9.29 5.43 9.91
C CYS A 204 8.62 4.78 11.12
N ASP A 205 7.47 4.11 10.90
CA ASP A 205 6.70 3.48 11.98
C ASP A 205 6.05 2.15 11.53
N PRO A 206 6.52 0.98 12.02
CA PRO A 206 5.90 -0.29 11.67
C PRO A 206 4.49 -0.49 12.22
N ARG A 207 4.03 0.35 13.16
CA ARG A 207 2.70 0.25 13.80
C ARG A 207 1.57 0.75 12.91
N ARG A 208 1.84 1.52 11.85
CA ARG A 208 0.80 2.01 10.93
C ARG A 208 0.00 0.84 10.34
N VAL A 209 -1.32 0.82 10.58
CA VAL A 209 -2.18 -0.30 10.15
C VAL A 209 -2.77 -0.03 8.77
N VAL A 210 -2.31 -0.77 7.77
CA VAL A 210 -2.86 -0.74 6.41
C VAL A 210 -3.81 -1.92 6.20
N LEU A 211 -5.08 -1.64 5.90
CA LEU A 211 -6.14 -2.64 5.76
C LEU A 211 -6.61 -2.76 4.31
N LYS A 212 -6.53 -3.96 3.75
CA LYS A 212 -7.18 -4.31 2.49
C LYS A 212 -8.64 -4.64 2.74
N ARG A 213 -9.52 -3.86 2.09
CA ARG A 213 -10.95 -4.14 2.02
C ARG A 213 -11.25 -5.05 0.83
N ILE A 214 -12.17 -5.98 1.03
CA ILE A 214 -12.91 -6.65 -0.05
C ILE A 214 -14.40 -6.45 0.20
N VAL A 215 -15.17 -6.33 -0.87
CA VAL A 215 -16.62 -6.21 -0.82
C VAL A 215 -17.21 -7.44 -1.49
N VAL A 216 -17.96 -8.22 -0.71
CA VAL A 216 -18.72 -9.35 -1.24
C VAL A 216 -20.13 -8.86 -1.54
N SER A 217 -20.58 -9.01 -2.78
CA SER A 217 -21.88 -8.54 -3.25
C SER A 217 -22.91 -9.65 -3.23
N GLY A 218 -24.19 -9.29 -3.12
CA GLY A 218 -25.32 -10.20 -3.21
C GLY A 218 -26.57 -9.46 -3.64
N HIS A 219 -27.51 -10.19 -4.22
CA HIS A 219 -28.73 -9.63 -4.79
C HIS A 219 -29.95 -9.99 -3.95
N PRO A 220 -30.82 -9.01 -3.62
CA PRO A 220 -32.10 -9.30 -2.99
C PRO A 220 -32.99 -10.05 -3.99
N PHE A 221 -33.64 -11.12 -3.54
CA PHE A 221 -34.53 -11.95 -4.34
C PHE A 221 -35.99 -11.81 -3.91
N LYS A 222 -36.29 -12.03 -2.62
CA LYS A 222 -37.63 -11.85 -2.04
C LYS A 222 -37.56 -10.79 -0.95
N ILE A 223 -38.32 -9.71 -1.09
CA ILE A 223 -38.34 -8.60 -0.12
C ILE A 223 -39.69 -8.60 0.58
N ASN A 224 -39.68 -8.63 1.91
CA ASN A 224 -40.87 -8.55 2.76
C ASN A 224 -40.64 -7.54 3.88
N ARG A 225 -41.22 -6.34 3.72
CA ARG A 225 -41.04 -5.19 4.61
C ARG A 225 -39.54 -4.96 4.89
N ARG A 226 -39.09 -5.19 6.13
CA ARG A 226 -37.68 -5.02 6.57
C ARG A 226 -36.81 -6.27 6.40
N SER A 227 -37.40 -7.40 6.02
CA SER A 227 -36.68 -8.65 5.78
C SER A 227 -36.50 -8.89 4.29
N ALA A 228 -35.36 -9.42 3.88
CA ALA A 228 -35.12 -9.81 2.50
C ALA A 228 -34.32 -11.11 2.42
N VAL A 229 -34.64 -11.95 1.46
CA VAL A 229 -33.82 -13.11 1.09
C VAL A 229 -32.79 -12.66 0.07
N VAL A 230 -31.50 -12.84 0.39
CA VAL A 230 -30.37 -12.48 -0.47
C VAL A 230 -29.78 -13.76 -1.07
N ARG A 231 -29.44 -13.69 -2.36
CA ARG A 231 -28.78 -14.77 -3.13
C ARG A 231 -27.47 -14.29 -3.76
N TYR A 232 -26.66 -15.24 -4.21
CA TYR A 232 -25.38 -15.02 -4.90
C TYR A 232 -24.29 -14.33 -4.07
N MET A 233 -24.50 -14.11 -2.77
CA MET A 233 -23.44 -13.65 -1.87
C MET A 233 -22.54 -14.81 -1.43
N PHE A 234 -23.14 -15.96 -1.11
CA PHE A 234 -22.45 -17.20 -0.79
C PHE A 234 -23.16 -18.34 -1.49
N PHE A 235 -22.49 -19.49 -1.56
CA PHE A 235 -23.02 -20.70 -2.18
C PHE A 235 -23.21 -21.84 -1.17
N ASN A 236 -22.57 -21.75 0.01
CA ASN A 236 -22.65 -22.75 1.08
C ASN A 236 -23.34 -22.21 2.33
N ARG A 237 -24.07 -23.09 3.04
CA ARG A 237 -24.71 -22.77 4.33
C ARG A 237 -23.68 -22.40 5.41
N ASP A 238 -22.57 -23.13 5.49
CA ASP A 238 -21.55 -22.92 6.52
C ASP A 238 -20.85 -21.56 6.37
N ASP A 239 -20.68 -21.09 5.13
CA ASP A 239 -20.12 -19.76 4.85
C ASP A 239 -21.04 -18.66 5.42
N ILE A 240 -22.36 -18.80 5.24
CA ILE A 240 -23.34 -17.84 5.81
C ILE A 240 -23.24 -17.83 7.34
N MET A 241 -23.14 -19.00 7.97
CA MET A 241 -23.04 -19.10 9.42
C MET A 241 -21.72 -18.52 9.95
N TRP A 242 -20.61 -18.72 9.23
CA TRP A 242 -19.31 -18.13 9.55
C TRP A 242 -19.33 -16.60 9.50
N PHE A 243 -19.95 -16.02 8.47
CA PHE A 243 -20.04 -14.56 8.28
C PHE A 243 -21.25 -13.90 8.95
N LYS A 244 -22.08 -14.67 9.68
CA LYS A 244 -23.28 -14.17 10.37
C LYS A 244 -23.03 -12.94 11.27
N PRO A 245 -21.91 -12.82 12.01
CA PRO A 245 -21.64 -11.66 12.85
C PRO A 245 -21.34 -10.35 12.08
N VAL A 246 -21.13 -10.42 10.76
CA VAL A 246 -20.70 -9.27 9.95
C VAL A 246 -21.91 -8.40 9.56
N GLU A 247 -21.78 -7.09 9.73
CA GLU A 247 -22.80 -6.12 9.31
C GLU A 247 -22.88 -6.03 7.77
N LEU A 248 -24.10 -6.08 7.24
CA LEU A 248 -24.41 -5.86 5.83
C LEU A 248 -24.73 -4.39 5.57
N ARG A 249 -24.33 -3.90 4.41
CA ARG A 249 -24.70 -2.58 3.91
C ARG A 249 -25.22 -2.67 2.49
N THR A 250 -26.00 -1.70 2.04
CA THR A 250 -26.46 -1.67 0.65
C THR A 250 -25.94 -0.44 -0.09
N LYS A 251 -26.00 -0.46 -1.43
CA LYS A 251 -25.52 0.67 -2.25
C LYS A 251 -26.31 1.94 -1.97
N TRP A 252 -27.57 1.78 -1.57
CA TRP A 252 -28.48 2.86 -1.18
C TRP A 252 -28.43 3.19 0.31
N GLY A 253 -27.38 2.76 1.02
CA GLY A 253 -27.09 3.21 2.39
C GLY A 253 -27.86 2.49 3.50
N ARG A 254 -28.59 1.40 3.19
CA ARG A 254 -29.27 0.59 4.21
C ARG A 254 -28.28 -0.25 5.00
N ARG A 255 -28.62 -0.57 6.24
CA ARG A 255 -27.81 -1.39 7.15
C ARG A 255 -28.61 -2.60 7.62
N GLY A 256 -27.96 -3.74 7.71
CA GLY A 256 -28.62 -4.97 8.12
C GLY A 256 -27.66 -6.02 8.64
N HIS A 257 -28.23 -7.18 8.97
CA HIS A 257 -27.48 -8.34 9.43
C HIS A 257 -28.14 -9.63 8.94
N ILE A 258 -27.38 -10.72 8.95
CA ILE A 258 -27.85 -12.05 8.58
C ILE A 258 -28.65 -12.62 9.75
N LYS A 259 -29.91 -13.01 9.50
CA LYS A 259 -30.76 -13.67 10.50
C LYS A 259 -30.52 -15.18 10.52
N GLU A 260 -30.67 -15.82 9.36
CA GLU A 260 -30.58 -17.28 9.20
C GLU A 260 -30.20 -17.67 7.77
N ALA A 261 -29.51 -18.80 7.62
CA ALA A 261 -29.28 -19.43 6.33
C ALA A 261 -30.50 -20.25 5.90
N LEU A 262 -30.87 -20.15 4.62
CA LEU A 262 -32.02 -20.83 4.03
C LEU A 262 -31.52 -21.89 3.04
N GLY A 263 -31.92 -23.15 3.25
CA GLY A 263 -31.55 -24.26 2.37
C GLY A 263 -30.05 -24.57 2.35
N THR A 264 -29.58 -25.08 1.22
CA THR A 264 -28.19 -25.52 0.97
C THR A 264 -27.44 -24.62 -0.03
N HIS A 265 -28.15 -23.96 -0.94
CA HIS A 265 -27.58 -23.18 -2.06
C HIS A 265 -27.16 -21.73 -1.72
N GLY A 266 -26.81 -21.46 -0.45
CA GLY A 266 -26.31 -20.15 -0.06
C GLY A 266 -27.34 -19.01 -0.05
N HIS A 267 -28.64 -19.33 0.01
CA HIS A 267 -29.66 -18.33 0.29
C HIS A 267 -29.64 -17.94 1.77
N MET A 268 -29.86 -16.67 2.07
CA MET A 268 -29.90 -16.21 3.46
C MET A 268 -30.99 -15.17 3.67
N LYS A 269 -31.62 -15.22 4.83
CA LYS A 269 -32.58 -14.21 5.26
C LYS A 269 -31.84 -13.14 6.03
N CYS A 270 -31.98 -11.90 5.57
CA CYS A 270 -31.37 -10.74 6.18
C CYS A 270 -32.46 -9.78 6.68
N VAL A 271 -32.14 -9.05 7.74
CA VAL A 271 -33.00 -7.99 8.30
C VAL A 271 -32.27 -6.66 8.18
N PHE A 272 -32.97 -5.66 7.66
CA PHE A 272 -32.46 -4.32 7.43
C PHE A 272 -33.22 -3.29 8.27
N ASP A 273 -32.65 -2.10 8.41
CA ASP A 273 -33.26 -0.94 9.06
C ASP A 273 -34.60 -0.54 8.40
N ASN A 274 -34.65 -0.60 7.06
CA ASN A 274 -35.77 -0.21 6.23
C ASN A 274 -35.98 -1.18 5.05
N GLN A 275 -37.09 -1.02 4.33
CA GLN A 275 -37.38 -1.84 3.15
C GLN A 275 -36.36 -1.60 2.03
N LEU A 276 -35.86 -2.69 1.45
CA LEU A 276 -34.95 -2.65 0.32
C LEU A 276 -35.70 -2.43 -1.00
N ARG A 277 -35.02 -1.80 -1.96
CA ARG A 277 -35.46 -1.75 -3.36
C ARG A 277 -35.00 -3.01 -4.08
N SER A 278 -35.77 -3.47 -5.07
CA SER A 278 -35.42 -4.67 -5.88
C SER A 278 -34.09 -4.51 -6.63
N GLN A 279 -33.78 -3.29 -7.08
CA GLN A 279 -32.53 -2.94 -7.77
C GLN A 279 -31.34 -2.69 -6.81
N ASP A 280 -31.55 -2.82 -5.49
CA ASP A 280 -30.46 -2.62 -4.54
C ASP A 280 -29.47 -3.80 -4.58
N THR A 281 -28.22 -3.55 -4.18
CA THR A 281 -27.19 -4.58 -4.02
C THR A 281 -26.77 -4.61 -2.56
N VAL A 282 -26.84 -5.79 -1.96
CA VAL A 282 -26.37 -6.01 -0.60
C VAL A 282 -24.87 -6.29 -0.66
N MET A 283 -24.12 -5.70 0.25
CA MET A 283 -22.68 -5.71 0.30
C MET A 283 -22.20 -6.04 1.71
N MET A 284 -21.16 -6.86 1.79
CA MET A 284 -20.45 -7.17 3.03
C MET A 284 -19.01 -6.67 2.92
N ASN A 285 -18.59 -5.84 3.88
CA ASN A 285 -17.22 -5.33 3.93
C ASN A 285 -16.36 -6.23 4.83
N LEU A 286 -15.34 -6.84 4.25
CA LEU A 286 -14.37 -7.65 4.97
C LEU A 286 -12.98 -7.00 4.89
N PHE A 287 -12.24 -7.00 5.99
CA PHE A 287 -10.94 -6.35 6.10
C PHE A 287 -9.86 -7.32 6.56
N LYS A 288 -8.66 -7.17 6.01
CA LYS A 288 -7.45 -7.80 6.54
C LYS A 288 -6.30 -6.82 6.56
N ARG A 289 -5.39 -6.96 7.52
CA ARG A 289 -4.13 -6.21 7.51
C ARG A 289 -3.21 -6.72 6.42
N VAL A 290 -2.55 -5.80 5.74
CA VAL A 290 -1.58 -6.09 4.69
C VAL A 290 -0.27 -5.40 5.03
N TYR A 291 0.82 -6.14 4.83
CA TYR A 291 2.18 -5.67 5.04
C TYR A 291 2.89 -5.55 3.69
N PRO A 292 3.90 -4.67 3.57
CA PRO A 292 4.77 -4.64 2.40
C PRO A 292 5.53 -5.97 2.25
N ARG A 293 6.04 -6.23 1.05
CA ARG A 293 6.94 -7.37 0.79
C ARG A 293 8.38 -6.93 1.01
N TRP A 294 9.22 -7.85 1.49
CA TRP A 294 10.66 -7.58 1.61
C TRP A 294 11.33 -7.81 0.26
N THR A 295 11.40 -6.75 -0.55
CA THR A 295 12.01 -6.75 -1.88
C THR A 295 12.98 -5.58 -2.02
N TYR A 296 13.58 -5.14 -0.91
CA TYR A 296 14.56 -4.07 -0.91
C TYR A 296 15.82 -4.53 -1.61
N ASP A 297 16.17 -3.83 -2.69
CA ASP A 297 17.43 -4.02 -3.41
C ASP A 297 18.13 -2.66 -3.56
N PRO A 298 19.33 -2.47 -2.97
CA PRO A 298 20.10 -1.24 -3.13
C PRO A 298 20.59 -1.03 -4.57
N TYR A 299 20.67 -2.09 -5.38
CA TYR A 299 21.08 -1.99 -6.77
C TYR A 299 19.94 -1.47 -7.65
N VAL A 300 20.20 -0.36 -8.35
CA VAL A 300 19.31 0.22 -9.36
C VAL A 300 20.05 0.21 -10.70
N PRO A 301 19.50 -0.46 -11.74
CA PRO A 301 20.09 -0.42 -13.07
C PRO A 301 20.24 1.02 -13.59
N LEU A 302 21.27 1.23 -14.41
CA LEU A 302 21.47 2.52 -15.08
C LEU A 302 20.28 2.80 -16.00
N SER A 303 19.69 3.98 -15.87
CA SER A 303 18.64 4.44 -16.76
C SER A 303 19.23 4.86 -18.09
N LEU A 304 18.61 4.45 -19.19
CA LEU A 304 18.87 5.06 -20.49
C LEU A 304 18.39 6.52 -20.51
N PRO A 305 18.94 7.38 -21.39
CA PRO A 305 18.46 8.74 -21.58
C PRO A 305 16.95 8.75 -21.83
N TRP A 306 16.24 9.62 -21.10
CA TRP A 306 14.80 9.72 -21.24
C TRP A 306 14.45 10.39 -22.58
N VAL A 307 13.55 9.76 -23.34
CA VAL A 307 13.06 10.28 -24.62
C VAL A 307 11.54 10.33 -24.57
N LYS A 308 10.97 11.48 -24.95
CA LYS A 308 9.52 11.63 -25.09
C LYS A 308 9.05 10.80 -26.29
N ARG A 309 8.27 9.76 -26.04
CA ARG A 309 7.58 9.04 -27.12
C ARG A 309 6.37 9.85 -27.56
N GLU A 310 6.28 10.13 -28.86
CA GLU A 310 5.00 10.45 -29.49
C GLU A 310 4.25 9.13 -29.63
N VAL A 311 3.15 8.98 -28.90
CA VAL A 311 2.29 7.80 -29.03
C VAL A 311 1.47 8.00 -30.30
N THR A 312 1.92 7.45 -31.43
CA THR A 312 1.03 7.14 -32.54
C THR A 312 0.15 5.97 -32.09
N VAL A 313 -1.07 6.28 -31.71
CA VAL A 313 -2.11 5.25 -31.52
C VAL A 313 -2.41 4.72 -32.92
N VAL A 314 -1.75 3.64 -33.30
CA VAL A 314 -2.21 2.82 -34.43
C VAL A 314 -3.46 2.12 -33.92
N LEU A 315 -4.62 2.65 -34.31
CA LEU A 315 -5.88 1.95 -34.19
C LEU A 315 -5.77 0.73 -35.09
N ASP A 316 -5.70 -0.45 -34.49
CA ASP A 316 -5.78 -1.71 -35.22
C ASP A 316 -7.24 -1.87 -35.65
N ASP A 317 -7.53 -1.60 -36.93
CA ASP A 317 -8.85 -1.74 -37.58
C ASP A 317 -9.25 -3.23 -37.77
N SER A 318 -8.89 -4.10 -36.82
CA SER A 318 -9.04 -5.56 -36.95
C SER A 318 -10.29 -6.14 -36.28
N ASP A 319 -11.21 -5.30 -35.78
CA ASP A 319 -12.51 -5.71 -35.19
C ASP A 319 -13.73 -5.18 -35.99
N MET A 320 -13.67 -5.22 -37.32
CA MET A 320 -14.87 -5.13 -38.18
C MET A 320 -14.84 -6.17 -39.29
N GLU A 321 -15.09 -7.44 -38.97
CA GLU A 321 -15.79 -8.40 -39.84
C GLU A 321 -16.73 -9.31 -39.03
#